data_AF-A0A951ZP78-F1
#
_entry.id   AF-A0A951ZP78-F1
#
_cell.length_a   1.000
_cell.length_b   1.000
_cell.length_c   1.000
_cell.angle_alpha   90.00
_cell.angle_beta   90.00
_cell.angle_gamma   90.00
#
_symmetry.space_group_name_H-M   'P 1'
#
loop_
_entity.id
_entity.type
_entity.pdbx_description
1 polymer ?
#
loop_
_entity_poly.entity_id
_entity_poly.type
_entity_poly.pdbx_seq_one_letter_code
_entity_poly.pdbx_strand_id
1 'polypeptide(L)'
;MNQKVILSILLPIFGICVYLFISQQQLAKQITNNAGKEHHSEKKEHDDDDDDDEGIDLLAYMNRLQLYMNKLWYAGENNNWELSEFYIEEIEEAMEDIAKNPLIKEGVRVDQLMKNRGLPSIKELEDVTEKKDIQGFKLSYNNMVSSCNKCHEEALHPFIKIKIPESPIFTNQIY
;
A
#
# COMPACT_ATOMS: atom_id res chain seq x y z
N MET A 1 30.14 56.98 -32.59
CA MET A 1 30.70 55.67 -32.16
C MET A 1 30.41 54.68 -33.29
N ASN A 2 31.45 54.13 -33.92
CA ASN A 2 31.37 53.46 -35.24
C ASN A 2 30.53 52.17 -35.18
N GLN A 3 29.61 51.99 -36.14
CA GLN A 3 28.78 50.78 -36.32
C GLN A 3 29.63 49.49 -36.39
N LYS A 4 30.89 49.60 -36.82
CA LYS A 4 31.89 48.51 -36.83
C LYS A 4 32.30 48.02 -35.43
N VAL A 5 32.21 48.86 -34.39
CA VAL A 5 32.59 48.51 -33.00
C VAL A 5 31.47 47.72 -32.31
N ILE A 6 30.21 48.03 -32.59
CA ILE A 6 29.04 47.35 -32.00
C ILE A 6 28.93 45.89 -32.52
N LEU A 7 29.24 45.66 -33.81
CA LEU A 7 29.21 44.32 -34.40
C LEU A 7 30.34 43.40 -33.86
N SER A 8 31.48 43.98 -33.49
CA SER A 8 32.66 43.22 -33.03
C SER A 8 32.56 42.73 -31.58
N ILE A 9 31.59 43.24 -30.81
CA ILE A 9 31.36 42.88 -29.39
C ILE A 9 30.17 41.90 -29.24
N LEU A 10 29.21 41.91 -30.16
CA LEU A 10 28.05 41.01 -30.12
C LEU A 10 28.37 39.55 -30.48
N LEU A 11 29.34 39.32 -31.37
CA LEU A 11 29.81 37.99 -31.77
C LEU A 11 30.37 37.12 -30.61
N PRO A 12 31.29 37.64 -29.75
CA PRO A 12 31.80 36.85 -28.64
C PRO A 12 30.75 36.60 -27.54
N ILE A 13 29.83 37.56 -27.31
CA ILE A 13 28.75 37.41 -26.30
C ILE A 13 27.80 36.28 -26.71
N PHE A 14 27.41 36.21 -27.99
CA PHE A 14 26.57 35.12 -28.49
C PHE A 14 27.26 33.76 -28.36
N GLY A 15 28.57 33.69 -28.66
CA GLY A 15 29.37 32.48 -28.47
C GLY A 15 29.42 32.01 -27.01
N ILE A 16 29.58 32.94 -26.05
CA ILE A 16 29.58 32.64 -24.61
C ILE A 16 28.20 32.15 -24.17
N CYS A 17 27.11 32.79 -24.60
CA CYS A 17 25.76 32.36 -24.24
C CYS A 17 25.43 30.97 -24.79
N VAL A 18 25.83 30.66 -26.03
CA VAL A 18 25.66 29.33 -26.62
C VAL A 18 26.49 28.29 -25.86
N TYR A 19 27.74 28.61 -25.52
CA TYR A 19 28.59 27.70 -24.73
C TYR A 19 28.02 27.42 -23.33
N LEU A 20 27.56 28.46 -22.62
CA LEU A 20 26.92 28.31 -21.31
C LEU A 20 25.63 27.49 -21.41
N PHE A 21 24.82 27.68 -22.46
CA PHE A 21 23.61 26.90 -22.67
C PHE A 21 23.92 25.42 -22.95
N ILE A 22 24.91 25.12 -23.79
CA ILE A 22 25.36 23.74 -24.06
C ILE A 22 25.91 23.09 -22.78
N SER A 23 26.69 23.83 -21.99
CA SER A 23 27.20 23.36 -20.69
C SER A 23 26.06 23.00 -19.72
N GLN A 24 25.03 23.85 -19.62
CA GLN A 24 23.85 23.58 -18.78
C GLN A 24 23.07 22.35 -19.26
N GLN A 25 22.89 22.18 -20.57
CA GLN A 25 22.24 20.99 -21.16
C GLN A 25 23.03 19.70 -20.88
N GLN A 26 24.36 19.75 -20.94
CA GLN A 26 25.23 18.60 -20.63
C GLN A 26 25.16 18.21 -19.15
N LEU A 27 25.14 19.18 -18.23
CA LEU A 27 25.01 18.92 -16.80
C LEU A 27 23.66 18.28 -16.46
N ALA A 28 22.56 18.78 -17.02
CA ALA A 28 21.23 18.19 -16.83
C ALA A 28 21.19 16.72 -17.28
N LYS A 29 21.80 16.40 -18.43
CA LYS A 29 21.91 15.03 -18.94
C LYS A 29 22.77 14.14 -18.04
N GLN A 30 23.84 14.66 -17.44
CA GLN A 30 24.65 13.91 -16.48
C GLN A 30 23.87 13.62 -15.19
N ILE A 31 23.09 14.57 -14.68
CA ILE A 31 22.25 14.37 -13.49
C ILE A 31 21.19 13.29 -13.76
N THR A 32 20.49 13.33 -14.90
CA THR A 32 19.50 12.29 -15.25
C THR A 32 20.15 10.94 -15.48
N ASN A 33 21.33 10.90 -16.10
CA ASN A 33 22.06 9.65 -16.32
C ASN A 33 22.64 9.06 -15.02
N ASN A 34 22.97 9.90 -14.05
CA ASN A 34 23.44 9.46 -12.73
C ASN A 34 22.28 9.01 -11.84
N ALA A 35 21.13 9.71 -11.88
CA ALA A 35 19.91 9.27 -11.22
C ALA A 35 19.41 7.90 -11.73
N GLY A 36 19.65 7.58 -13.01
CA GLY A 36 19.39 6.25 -13.58
C GLY A 36 20.47 5.19 -13.31
N LYS A 37 21.62 5.57 -12.73
CA LYS A 37 22.74 4.67 -12.42
C LYS A 37 22.91 4.35 -10.94
N GLU A 38 22.23 5.06 -10.04
CA GLU A 38 22.27 4.79 -8.59
C GLU A 38 21.36 3.62 -8.14
N HIS A 39 20.73 2.88 -9.06
CA HIS A 39 19.92 1.70 -8.74
C HIS A 39 20.56 0.36 -9.18
N HIS A 40 21.90 0.28 -9.24
CA HIS A 40 22.58 -1.01 -9.41
C HIS A 40 23.97 -1.09 -8.75
N SER A 41 24.07 -1.96 -7.74
CA SER A 41 25.25 -2.48 -6.98
C SER A 41 25.94 -1.48 -6.02
N GLU A 42 26.20 -1.79 -4.73
CA GLU A 42 26.68 -3.04 -4.08
C GLU A 42 26.48 -2.90 -2.53
N LYS A 43 25.61 -3.67 -1.84
CA LYS A 43 25.65 -5.07 -1.30
C LYS A 43 26.37 -5.26 0.06
N LYS A 44 25.66 -5.82 1.05
CA LYS A 44 26.13 -6.82 2.05
C LYS A 44 24.93 -7.69 2.47
N GLU A 45 24.77 -8.84 1.82
CA GLU A 45 25.00 -10.19 2.38
C GLU A 45 23.91 -10.63 3.37
N HIS A 46 22.81 -11.12 2.80
CA HIS A 46 22.10 -12.28 3.33
C HIS A 46 21.95 -13.23 2.14
N ASP A 47 22.64 -14.36 2.22
CA ASP A 47 22.42 -15.47 1.30
C ASP A 47 21.03 -16.03 1.64
N ASP A 48 20.09 -15.88 0.71
CA ASP A 48 18.94 -16.76 0.54
C ASP A 48 18.78 -16.89 -0.98
N ASP A 49 19.16 -18.07 -1.47
CA ASP A 49 19.02 -18.51 -2.85
C ASP A 49 17.52 -18.56 -3.26
N ASP A 50 17.26 -18.18 -4.50
CA ASP A 50 16.13 -18.58 -5.36
C ASP A 50 14.68 -18.35 -4.86
N ASP A 51 14.04 -17.30 -5.37
CA ASP A 51 12.88 -17.46 -6.28
C ASP A 51 12.30 -16.07 -6.64
N ASP A 52 12.31 -15.76 -7.93
CA ASP A 52 11.39 -14.80 -8.53
C ASP A 52 9.96 -15.41 -8.45
N ASP A 53 9.39 -15.45 -7.24
CA ASP A 53 8.02 -15.89 -7.00
C ASP A 53 7.09 -14.79 -7.54
N GLU A 54 6.39 -15.04 -8.64
CA GLU A 54 5.13 -14.37 -9.02
C GLU A 54 4.01 -14.68 -7.99
N GLY A 55 4.36 -14.63 -6.70
CA GLY A 55 3.48 -14.90 -5.58
C GLY A 55 2.84 -13.63 -5.07
N ILE A 56 1.71 -13.78 -4.39
CA ILE A 56 1.03 -12.67 -3.72
C ILE A 56 1.98 -12.00 -2.72
N ASP A 57 2.14 -10.68 -2.84
CA ASP A 57 2.71 -9.86 -1.79
C ASP A 57 1.74 -9.81 -0.60
N LEU A 58 1.86 -10.80 0.28
CA LEU A 58 1.01 -10.95 1.46
C LEU A 58 1.06 -9.71 2.36
N LEU A 59 2.22 -9.05 2.46
CA LEU A 59 2.36 -7.86 3.30
C LEU A 59 1.52 -6.71 2.76
N ALA A 60 1.50 -6.49 1.44
CA ALA A 60 0.64 -5.49 0.81
C ALA A 60 -0.84 -5.76 1.09
N TYR A 61 -1.30 -7.01 1.00
CA TYR A 61 -2.68 -7.36 1.32
C TYR A 61 -3.00 -7.16 2.80
N MET A 62 -2.14 -7.60 3.73
CA MET A 62 -2.38 -7.44 5.16
C MET A 62 -2.43 -5.96 5.58
N ASN A 63 -1.57 -5.11 4.99
CA ASN A 63 -1.63 -3.66 5.16
C ASN A 63 -2.94 -3.07 4.64
N ARG A 64 -3.40 -3.50 3.45
CA ARG A 64 -4.67 -3.07 2.88
C ARG A 64 -5.85 -3.46 3.77
N LEU A 65 -5.89 -4.71 4.24
CA LEU A 65 -6.93 -5.21 5.14
C LEU A 65 -6.99 -4.40 6.43
N GLN A 66 -5.85 -4.11 7.07
CA GLN A 66 -5.84 -3.29 8.28
C GLN A 66 -6.32 -1.85 8.02
N LEU A 67 -5.97 -1.26 6.87
CA LEU A 67 -6.43 0.06 6.46
C LEU A 67 -7.95 0.07 6.23
N TYR A 68 -8.48 -0.89 5.46
CA TYR A 68 -9.91 -0.97 5.19
C TYR A 68 -10.72 -1.27 6.45
N MET A 69 -10.23 -2.16 7.32
CA MET A 69 -10.83 -2.40 8.63
C MET A 69 -10.91 -1.13 9.48
N ASN A 70 -9.88 -0.27 9.45
CA ASN A 70 -9.94 1.02 10.14
C ASN A 70 -11.08 1.89 9.60
N LYS A 71 -11.21 1.97 8.28
CA LYS A 71 -12.24 2.79 7.63
C LYS A 71 -13.64 2.24 7.85
N LEU A 72 -13.81 0.92 7.78
CA LEU A 72 -15.05 0.21 8.06
C LEU A 72 -15.55 0.49 9.48
N TRP A 73 -14.68 0.43 10.49
CA TRP A 73 -15.07 0.73 11.87
C TRP A 73 -15.74 2.09 12.01
N TYR A 74 -15.12 3.13 11.44
CA TYR A 74 -15.65 4.49 11.54
C TYR A 74 -16.89 4.69 10.67
N ALA A 75 -16.97 4.06 9.50
CA ALA A 75 -18.19 4.08 8.69
C ALA A 75 -19.38 3.48 9.48
N GLY A 76 -19.18 2.32 10.09
CA GLY A 76 -20.20 1.65 10.90
C GLY A 76 -20.59 2.44 12.14
N GLU A 77 -19.62 2.99 12.89
CA GLU A 77 -19.90 3.83 14.07
C GLU A 77 -20.73 5.07 13.75
N ASN A 78 -20.59 5.62 12.54
CA ASN A 78 -21.37 6.78 12.08
C ASN A 78 -22.68 6.38 11.37
N ASN A 79 -23.02 5.08 11.33
CA ASN A 79 -24.17 4.54 10.60
C ASN A 79 -24.14 4.87 9.11
N ASN A 80 -22.95 5.06 8.54
CA ASN A 80 -22.75 5.23 7.11
C ASN A 80 -22.70 3.86 6.46
N TRP A 81 -23.88 3.29 6.28
CA TRP A 81 -24.05 1.92 5.80
C TRP A 81 -23.54 1.74 4.38
N GLU A 82 -23.72 2.73 3.51
CA GLU A 82 -23.21 2.70 2.13
C GLU A 82 -21.67 2.60 2.10
N LEU A 83 -20.99 3.38 2.95
CA LEU A 83 -19.53 3.30 3.08
C LEU A 83 -19.07 2.02 3.79
N SER A 84 -19.90 1.50 4.70
CA SER A 84 -19.61 0.24 5.41
C SER A 84 -19.68 -0.95 4.46
N GLU A 85 -20.74 -1.03 3.64
CA GLU A 85 -20.92 -2.03 2.59
C GLU A 85 -19.74 -1.98 1.60
N PHE A 86 -19.37 -0.79 1.13
CA PHE A 86 -18.20 -0.60 0.26
C PHE A 86 -16.90 -1.19 0.86
N TYR A 87 -16.59 -0.87 2.12
CA TYR A 87 -15.37 -1.41 2.73
C TYR A 87 -15.46 -2.89 3.08
N ILE A 88 -16.66 -3.44 3.29
CA ILE A 88 -16.84 -4.89 3.46
C ILE A 88 -16.53 -5.62 2.17
N GLU A 89 -17.05 -5.16 1.03
CA GLU A 89 -16.77 -5.71 -0.30
C GLU A 89 -15.27 -5.69 -0.61
N GLU A 90 -14.62 -4.53 -0.43
CA GLU A 90 -13.17 -4.37 -0.66
C GLU A 90 -12.30 -5.25 0.25
N ILE A 91 -12.76 -5.52 1.49
CA ILE A 91 -12.10 -6.45 2.40
C ILE A 91 -12.29 -7.88 1.94
N GLU A 92 -13.52 -8.25 1.57
CA GLU A 92 -13.85 -9.59 1.09
C GLU A 92 -13.06 -9.93 -0.17
N GLU A 93 -13.02 -9.04 -1.16
CA GLU A 93 -12.22 -9.23 -2.38
C GLU A 93 -10.74 -9.47 -2.06
N ALA A 94 -10.15 -8.66 -1.17
CA ALA A 94 -8.77 -8.83 -0.74
C ALA A 94 -8.53 -10.17 -0.01
N MET A 95 -9.50 -10.63 0.79
CA MET A 95 -9.44 -11.95 1.43
C MET A 95 -9.61 -13.09 0.44
N GLU A 96 -10.49 -12.95 -0.54
CA GLU A 96 -10.71 -13.93 -1.60
C GLU A 96 -9.47 -14.13 -2.46
N ASP A 97 -8.78 -13.05 -2.82
CA ASP A 97 -7.52 -13.10 -3.56
C ASP A 97 -6.48 -13.95 -2.82
N ILE A 98 -6.30 -13.74 -1.51
CA ILE A 98 -5.40 -14.56 -0.69
C ILE A 98 -5.89 -16.02 -0.66
N ALA A 99 -7.20 -16.24 -0.50
CA ALA A 99 -7.77 -17.58 -0.35
C ALA A 99 -7.75 -18.42 -1.63
N LYS A 100 -7.78 -17.79 -2.81
CA LYS A 100 -7.83 -18.46 -4.13
C LYS A 100 -6.45 -18.89 -4.63
N ASN A 101 -5.38 -18.28 -4.12
CA ASN A 101 -4.02 -18.54 -4.56
C ASN A 101 -3.26 -19.40 -3.52
N PRO A 102 -2.63 -20.51 -3.91
CA PRO A 102 -1.82 -21.30 -2.99
C PRO A 102 -0.73 -20.44 -2.33
N LEU A 103 -0.75 -20.35 -1.00
CA LEU A 103 0.15 -19.49 -0.26
C LEU A 103 0.64 -20.19 1.00
N ILE A 104 1.90 -20.63 0.96
CA ILE A 104 2.60 -21.18 2.13
C ILE A 104 3.60 -20.14 2.61
N LYS A 105 3.51 -19.76 3.89
CA LYS A 105 4.54 -18.96 4.57
C LYS A 105 4.94 -19.69 5.83
N GLU A 106 6.24 -19.92 6.00
CA GLU A 106 6.80 -20.61 7.17
C GLU A 106 6.14 -21.99 7.45
N GLY A 107 5.79 -22.72 6.38
CA GLY A 107 5.13 -24.02 6.47
C GLY A 107 3.62 -23.96 6.80
N VAL A 108 3.04 -22.76 6.95
CA VAL A 108 1.62 -22.54 7.21
C VAL A 108 0.87 -22.21 5.92
N ARG A 109 -0.27 -22.89 5.70
CA ARG A 109 -1.19 -22.63 4.58
C ARG A 109 -2.06 -21.40 4.85
N VAL A 110 -1.51 -20.21 4.59
CA VAL A 110 -2.19 -18.93 4.81
C VAL A 110 -3.45 -18.82 3.96
N ASP A 111 -3.42 -19.33 2.72
CA ASP A 111 -4.60 -19.41 1.85
C ASP A 111 -5.77 -20.16 2.51
N GLN A 112 -5.46 -21.28 3.18
CA GLN A 112 -6.47 -22.07 3.89
C GLN A 112 -6.94 -21.40 5.17
N LEU A 113 -6.05 -20.74 5.92
CA LEU A 113 -6.46 -19.95 7.08
C LEU A 113 -7.40 -18.81 6.66
N MET A 114 -7.07 -18.10 5.57
CA MET A 114 -7.93 -17.05 5.04
C MET A 114 -9.28 -17.60 4.60
N LYS A 115 -9.29 -18.71 3.85
CA LYS A 115 -10.52 -19.36 3.40
C LYS A 115 -11.42 -19.83 4.54
N ASN A 116 -10.85 -20.45 5.57
CA ASN A 116 -11.61 -21.13 6.62
C ASN A 116 -11.94 -20.22 7.81
N ARG A 117 -11.27 -19.06 7.94
CA ARG A 117 -11.47 -18.14 9.07
C ARG A 117 -11.73 -16.70 8.64
N GLY A 118 -10.96 -16.19 7.68
CA GLY A 118 -11.12 -14.83 7.15
C GLY A 118 -12.48 -14.64 6.48
N LEU A 119 -12.74 -15.40 5.42
CA LEU A 119 -13.98 -15.29 4.63
C LEU A 119 -15.26 -15.48 5.47
N PRO A 120 -15.36 -16.47 6.38
CA PRO A 120 -16.52 -16.54 7.28
C PRO A 120 -16.70 -15.31 8.16
N SER A 121 -15.61 -14.71 8.65
CA SER A 121 -15.68 -13.56 9.56
C SER A 121 -16.16 -12.27 8.89
N ILE A 122 -15.78 -12.03 7.62
CA ILE A 122 -16.27 -10.86 6.88
C ILE A 122 -17.74 -11.04 6.47
N LYS A 123 -18.16 -12.26 6.16
CA LYS A 123 -19.56 -12.58 5.88
C LYS A 123 -20.49 -12.33 7.07
N GLU A 124 -20.06 -12.65 8.30
CA GLU A 124 -20.81 -12.31 9.51
C GLU A 124 -20.98 -10.78 9.70
N LEU A 125 -20.04 -9.99 9.18
CA LEU A 125 -20.06 -8.52 9.19
C LEU A 125 -20.98 -7.97 8.09
N GLU A 126 -20.96 -8.55 6.90
CA GLU A 126 -21.88 -8.27 5.81
C GLU A 126 -23.34 -8.46 6.27
N ASP A 127 -23.66 -9.64 6.82
CA ASP A 127 -25.01 -10.02 7.25
C ASP A 127 -25.64 -9.04 8.27
N VAL A 128 -24.84 -8.44 9.16
CA VAL A 128 -25.32 -7.48 10.16
C VAL A 128 -25.33 -6.05 9.63
N THR A 129 -24.46 -5.73 8.66
CA THR A 129 -24.39 -4.42 8.00
C THR A 129 -25.59 -4.22 7.08
N GLU A 130 -25.98 -5.23 6.29
CA GLU A 130 -27.19 -5.19 5.45
C GLU A 130 -28.46 -4.93 6.28
N LYS A 131 -28.49 -5.49 7.50
CA LYS A 131 -29.59 -5.31 8.47
C LYS A 131 -29.51 -3.98 9.22
N LYS A 132 -28.45 -3.19 9.03
CA LYS A 132 -28.16 -1.93 9.72
C LYS A 132 -28.19 -2.10 11.24
N ASP A 133 -27.76 -3.26 11.71
CA ASP A 133 -27.72 -3.61 13.13
C ASP A 133 -26.41 -3.13 13.74
N ILE A 134 -26.41 -1.94 14.34
CA ILE A 134 -25.22 -1.37 14.95
C ILE A 134 -24.63 -2.23 16.08
N GLN A 135 -25.45 -2.97 16.82
CA GLN A 135 -24.96 -3.83 17.90
C GLN A 135 -24.35 -5.11 17.31
N GLY A 136 -25.03 -5.69 16.32
CA GLY A 136 -24.52 -6.80 15.50
C GLY A 136 -23.20 -6.43 14.84
N PHE A 137 -23.12 -5.28 14.18
CA PHE A 137 -21.90 -4.74 13.55
C PHE A 137 -20.73 -4.68 14.53
N LYS A 138 -20.93 -4.05 15.70
CA LYS A 138 -19.88 -3.96 16.74
C LYS A 138 -19.39 -5.33 17.19
N LEU A 139 -20.32 -6.27 17.40
CA LEU A 139 -19.99 -7.62 17.81
C LEU A 139 -19.22 -8.37 16.71
N SER A 140 -19.73 -8.37 15.48
CA SER A 140 -19.08 -9.04 14.33
C SER A 140 -17.71 -8.42 14.02
N TYR A 141 -17.54 -7.11 14.13
CA TYR A 141 -16.24 -6.46 13.98
C TYR A 141 -15.24 -6.93 15.04
N ASN A 142 -15.66 -7.01 16.31
CA ASN A 142 -14.81 -7.56 17.39
C ASN A 142 -14.45 -9.04 17.15
N ASN A 143 -15.39 -9.83 16.65
CA ASN A 143 -15.15 -11.23 16.26
C ASN A 143 -14.13 -11.32 15.13
N MET A 144 -14.23 -10.44 14.12
CA MET A 144 -13.27 -10.37 13.02
C MET A 144 -11.87 -9.99 13.50
N VAL A 145 -11.73 -8.99 14.38
CA VAL A 145 -10.43 -8.65 15.00
C VAL A 145 -9.87 -9.84 15.77
N SER A 146 -10.71 -10.57 16.51
CA SER A 146 -10.29 -11.79 17.21
C SER A 146 -9.84 -12.89 16.24
N SER A 147 -10.52 -13.04 15.10
CA SER A 147 -10.15 -13.98 14.04
C SER A 147 -8.82 -13.60 13.36
N CYS A 148 -8.57 -12.32 13.09
CA CYS A 148 -7.29 -11.83 12.59
C CYS A 148 -6.15 -12.21 13.55
N ASN A 149 -6.32 -11.95 14.85
CA ASN A 149 -5.31 -12.26 15.84
C ASN A 149 -5.04 -13.77 15.97
N LYS A 150 -6.08 -14.62 15.96
CA LYS A 150 -5.91 -16.08 15.94
C LYS A 150 -5.17 -16.56 14.70
N CYS A 151 -5.47 -15.98 13.54
CA CYS A 151 -4.76 -16.29 12.30
C CYS A 151 -3.28 -15.92 12.42
N HIS A 152 -2.96 -14.74 12.97
CA HIS A 152 -1.56 -14.32 13.17
C HIS A 152 -0.82 -15.22 14.16
N GLU A 153 -1.47 -15.69 15.23
CA GLU A 153 -0.90 -16.68 16.15
C GLU A 153 -0.61 -18.02 15.45
N GLU A 154 -1.58 -18.54 14.70
CA GLU A 154 -1.45 -19.80 13.93
C GLU A 154 -0.42 -19.69 12.80
N ALA A 155 -0.27 -18.49 12.23
CA ALA A 155 0.74 -18.15 11.23
C ALA A 155 2.11 -17.80 11.84
N LEU A 156 2.35 -18.08 13.12
CA LEU A 156 3.64 -17.86 13.81
C LEU A 156 4.06 -16.38 13.97
N HIS A 157 3.12 -15.44 13.81
CA HIS A 157 3.31 -14.00 13.94
C HIS A 157 2.49 -13.38 15.09
N PRO A 158 2.54 -13.91 16.34
CA PRO A 158 1.69 -13.47 17.45
C PRO A 158 1.96 -12.04 17.95
N PHE A 159 3.05 -11.43 17.49
CA PHE A 159 3.40 -10.04 17.80
C PHE A 159 2.58 -9.04 16.95
N ILE A 160 1.96 -9.47 15.86
CA ILE A 160 1.05 -8.65 15.05
C ILE A 160 -0.34 -8.69 15.69
N LYS A 161 -0.59 -7.79 16.63
CA LYS A 161 -1.86 -7.70 17.37
C LYS A 161 -2.73 -6.56 16.85
N ILE A 162 -3.87 -6.93 16.29
CA ILE A 162 -4.92 -6.02 15.83
C ILE A 162 -5.84 -5.68 17.01
N LYS A 163 -6.25 -4.42 17.10
CA LYS A 163 -7.23 -3.91 18.08
C LYS A 163 -8.27 -3.04 17.38
N ILE A 164 -9.39 -2.81 18.05
CA ILE A 164 -10.37 -1.80 17.63
C ILE A 164 -9.66 -0.44 17.55
N PRO A 165 -9.80 0.32 16.44
CA PRO A 165 -9.28 1.67 16.33
C PRO A 165 -9.84 2.61 17.41
N GLU A 166 -8.95 3.36 18.05
CA GLU A 166 -9.33 4.34 19.11
C GLU A 166 -9.56 5.75 18.55
N SER A 167 -8.94 6.08 17.42
CA SER A 167 -9.13 7.35 16.69
C SER A 167 -8.97 7.16 15.18
N PRO A 168 -9.73 7.89 14.33
CA PRO A 168 -9.58 7.81 12.89
C PRO A 168 -8.21 8.32 12.48
N ILE A 169 -7.50 7.52 11.68
CA ILE A 169 -6.15 7.89 11.20
C ILE A 169 -6.20 8.80 9.97
N PHE A 170 -7.33 8.81 9.24
CA PHE A 170 -7.56 9.67 8.09
C PHE A 170 -8.52 10.80 8.45
N THR A 171 -8.02 12.02 8.45
CA THR A 171 -8.81 13.21 8.78
C THR A 171 -9.44 13.89 7.56
N ASN A 172 -9.19 13.35 6.36
CA ASN A 172 -9.65 13.90 5.08
C ASN A 172 -10.74 13.05 4.42
N GLN A 173 -11.39 12.17 5.19
CA GLN A 173 -12.56 11.39 4.78
C GLN A 173 -13.67 11.62 5.81
N ILE A 174 -14.89 11.83 5.31
CA ILE A 174 -16.09 11.86 6.15
C ILE A 174 -16.58 10.42 6.27
N TYR A 175 -16.70 9.96 7.51
CA TYR A 175 -17.17 8.64 7.87
C TYR A 175 -18.64 8.68 8.23
#